data_AF-A0A170Y7P0-F1
#
_entry.id   AF-A0A170Y7P0-F1
#
_cell.length_a   1.000
_cell.length_b   1.000
_cell.length_c   1.000
_cell.angle_alpha   90.00
_cell.angle_beta   90.00
_cell.angle_gamma   90.00
#
_symmetry.space_group_name_H-M   'P 1'
#
loop_
_entity.id
_entity.type
_entity.pdbx_description
1 polymer ?
#
loop_
_entity_poly.entity_id
_entity_poly.type
_entity_poly.pdbx_seq_one_letter_code
_entity_poly.pdbx_strand_id
1 'polypeptide(L)'
;MKSVLNHRNVSIIYLDQFATSGMFDSDSQDWLKIRDIIKKGVGQGQMICPISSEHCIETSQKEKNKAIELDMEFYKISGGFSFKSEMFVTSQLIISLIRKNNITLKTYLHDKIIENPMSDEDNFKIFSYSKQLLDKKINECTQIVNGIRNVSRHVYADKLMKSRLIKIQQDILSSSMISRLKELLQDGHIYIRGVHFTSGDVPDWIDEIIYQLINRHRMTPKEAKLIINEIEHNGFNNIPTLNIRSSLSAIIAVNNKNETVNDQIDIMRIATGLPISNIFLTDKQRKHEIIELGLDQKYDTQIFCGTKYDKEKLIFELENILQANK
;
A
#
# COMPACT_ATOMS: atom_id res chain seq x y z
N MET A 1 17.61 1.63 6.75
CA MET A 1 16.99 1.09 5.51
C MET A 1 17.61 1.60 4.20
N LYS A 2 18.50 2.61 4.20
CA LYS A 2 19.19 3.10 2.98
C LYS A 2 20.05 2.08 2.20
N SER A 3 20.37 0.91 2.75
CA SER A 3 21.27 -0.06 2.11
C SER A 3 20.59 -1.13 1.26
N VAL A 4 19.26 -1.08 1.13
CA VAL A 4 18.46 -2.27 0.72
C VAL A 4 18.07 -2.28 -0.75
N LEU A 5 18.07 -1.13 -1.44
CA LEU A 5 17.60 -1.01 -2.83
C LEU A 5 18.68 -0.55 -3.82
N ASN A 6 19.95 -0.46 -3.38
CA ASN A 6 21.03 0.22 -4.09
C ASN A 6 21.66 -0.58 -5.25
N HIS A 7 20.88 -1.37 -6.00
CA HIS A 7 21.44 -2.34 -6.96
C HIS A 7 20.94 -2.30 -8.40
N ARG A 8 20.17 -1.28 -8.81
CA ARG A 8 20.02 -0.91 -10.24
C ARG A 8 19.85 0.60 -10.34
N ASN A 9 20.42 1.24 -11.37
CA ASN A 9 20.19 2.65 -11.75
C ASN A 9 18.74 2.91 -12.21
N VAL A 10 17.76 2.21 -11.64
CA VAL A 10 16.36 2.20 -12.05
C VAL A 10 15.56 2.93 -10.99
N SER A 11 14.87 3.99 -11.41
CA SER A 11 13.92 4.71 -10.55
C SER A 11 12.57 3.99 -10.51
N ILE A 12 12.05 3.78 -9.30
CA ILE A 12 10.73 3.17 -9.07
C ILE A 12 9.72 4.29 -8.87
N ILE A 13 8.71 4.30 -9.73
CA ILE A 13 7.66 5.30 -9.73
C ILE A 13 6.34 4.59 -9.41
N TYR A 14 5.74 4.90 -8.27
CA TYR A 14 4.40 4.41 -7.95
C TYR A 14 3.33 5.32 -8.55
N LEU A 15 2.38 4.72 -9.26
CA LEU A 15 1.25 5.41 -9.87
C LEU A 15 -0.05 4.95 -9.23
N ASP A 16 -0.66 5.81 -8.42
CA ASP A 16 -1.98 5.57 -7.86
C ASP A 16 -3.10 5.75 -8.91
N GLN A 17 -4.31 5.29 -8.63
CA GLN A 17 -5.47 5.31 -9.54
C GLN A 17 -5.79 6.73 -10.06
N PHE A 18 -5.54 7.76 -9.25
CA PHE A 18 -5.66 9.14 -9.69
C PHE A 18 -4.67 9.46 -10.83
N ALA A 19 -3.40 9.11 -10.67
CA ALA A 19 -2.38 9.35 -11.69
C ALA A 19 -2.64 8.54 -12.95
N THR A 20 -3.10 7.30 -12.78
CA THR A 20 -3.62 6.43 -13.84
C THR A 20 -4.69 7.14 -14.67
N SER A 21 -5.74 7.62 -14.01
CA SER A 21 -6.81 8.36 -14.68
C SER A 21 -6.28 9.61 -15.36
N GLY A 22 -5.33 10.31 -14.73
CA GLY A 22 -4.63 11.45 -15.32
C GLY A 22 -3.90 11.12 -16.63
N MET A 23 -3.11 10.05 -16.67
CA MET A 23 -2.27 9.73 -17.84
C MET A 23 -3.03 9.06 -19.00
N PHE A 24 -4.12 8.35 -18.71
CA PHE A 24 -4.79 7.50 -19.68
C PHE A 24 -6.21 7.95 -20.04
N ASP A 25 -6.86 8.74 -19.18
CA ASP A 25 -8.21 9.26 -19.43
C ASP A 25 -8.25 10.81 -19.61
N SER A 26 -7.12 11.53 -19.51
CA SER A 26 -7.07 13.00 -19.63
C SER A 26 -6.40 13.49 -20.91
N ASP A 27 -6.94 14.58 -21.48
CA ASP A 27 -6.33 15.34 -22.59
C ASP A 27 -5.33 16.42 -22.12
N SER A 28 -4.98 16.44 -20.83
CA SER A 28 -4.02 17.41 -20.30
C SER A 28 -2.63 17.18 -20.90
N GLN A 29 -2.09 18.21 -21.57
CA GLN A 29 -0.75 18.16 -22.16
C GLN A 29 0.35 17.77 -21.16
N ASP A 30 0.23 18.19 -19.90
CA ASP A 30 1.19 17.80 -18.86
C ASP A 30 1.17 16.29 -18.59
N TRP A 31 -0.03 15.69 -18.52
CA TRP A 31 -0.17 14.25 -18.26
C TRP A 31 0.31 13.42 -19.44
N LEU A 32 0.04 13.87 -20.67
CA LEU A 32 0.60 13.26 -21.88
C LEU A 32 2.13 13.31 -21.87
N LYS A 33 2.71 14.48 -21.53
CA LYS A 33 4.16 14.64 -21.41
C LYS A 33 4.76 13.72 -20.34
N ILE A 34 4.15 13.65 -19.15
CA ILE A 34 4.57 12.76 -18.06
C ILE A 34 4.56 11.30 -18.54
N ARG A 35 3.46 10.86 -19.18
CA ARG A 35 3.33 9.51 -19.71
C ARG A 35 4.42 9.17 -20.72
N ASP A 36 4.71 10.09 -21.65
CA ASP A 36 5.69 9.85 -22.71
C ASP A 36 7.12 9.80 -22.16
N ILE A 37 7.45 10.63 -21.16
CA ILE A 37 8.74 10.56 -20.45
C ILE A 37 8.89 9.22 -19.72
N ILE A 38 7.85 8.78 -19.01
CA ILE A 38 7.86 7.48 -18.30
C ILE A 38 8.06 6.34 -19.29
N LYS A 39 7.28 6.29 -20.39
CA LYS A 39 7.42 5.27 -21.43
C LYS A 39 8.84 5.21 -21.98
N LYS A 40 9.44 6.37 -22.25
CA LYS A 40 10.83 6.46 -22.70
C LYS A 40 11.81 5.93 -21.64
N GLY A 41 11.66 6.30 -20.38
CA GLY A 41 12.53 5.84 -19.29
C GLY A 41 12.42 4.33 -19.03
N VAL A 42 11.21 3.78 -19.12
CA VAL A 42 10.97 2.33 -19.05
C VAL A 42 11.63 1.61 -20.23
N GLY A 43 11.45 2.12 -21.46
CA GLY A 43 12.09 1.58 -22.65
C GLY A 43 13.62 1.64 -22.62
N GLN A 44 14.20 2.57 -21.87
CA GLN A 44 15.64 2.70 -21.63
C GLN A 44 16.13 1.89 -20.41
N GLY A 45 15.23 1.20 -19.70
CA GLY A 45 15.57 0.46 -18.49
C GLY A 45 16.03 1.35 -17.33
N GLN A 46 15.63 2.62 -17.31
CA GLN A 46 15.96 3.61 -16.27
C GLN A 46 14.80 3.83 -15.28
N MET A 47 13.58 3.41 -15.63
CA MET A 47 12.39 3.55 -14.80
C MET A 47 11.55 2.27 -14.81
N ILE A 48 10.79 2.03 -13.75
CA ILE A 48 9.70 1.07 -13.72
C ILE A 48 8.51 1.65 -12.96
N CYS A 49 7.29 1.32 -13.39
CA CYS A 49 6.06 1.68 -12.70
C CYS A 49 5.25 0.43 -12.29
N PRO A 50 5.64 -0.29 -11.23
CA PRO A 50 5.05 -1.57 -10.93
C PRO A 50 3.54 -1.48 -10.69
N ILE A 51 2.78 -2.42 -11.25
CA ILE A 51 1.31 -2.45 -11.16
C ILE A 51 0.90 -2.83 -9.73
N SER A 52 -0.04 -2.09 -9.12
CA SER A 52 -0.60 -2.46 -7.80
C SER A 52 -1.47 -3.73 -7.93
N SER A 53 -1.50 -4.56 -6.88
CA SER A 53 -2.38 -5.75 -6.86
C SER A 53 -3.86 -5.41 -7.02
N GLU A 54 -4.24 -4.21 -6.61
CA GLU A 54 -5.61 -3.70 -6.64
C GLU A 54 -5.99 -3.16 -8.04
N HIS A 55 -5.01 -2.91 -8.93
CA HIS A 55 -5.25 -2.41 -10.29
C HIS A 55 -6.23 -3.30 -11.06
N CYS A 56 -5.99 -4.61 -11.08
CA CYS A 56 -6.83 -5.54 -11.83
C CYS A 56 -8.29 -5.50 -11.34
N ILE A 57 -8.49 -5.43 -10.03
CA ILE A 57 -9.80 -5.42 -9.38
C ILE A 57 -10.58 -4.14 -9.74
N GLU A 58 -9.91 -2.99 -9.82
CA GLU A 58 -10.53 -1.73 -10.21
C GLU A 58 -10.77 -1.61 -11.70
N THR A 59 -9.78 -1.99 -12.51
CA THR A 59 -9.87 -1.93 -13.98
C THR A 59 -10.99 -2.81 -14.52
N SER A 60 -11.27 -3.94 -13.87
CA SER A 60 -12.35 -4.85 -14.27
C SER A 60 -13.76 -4.26 -14.11
N GLN A 61 -13.92 -3.12 -13.41
CA GLN A 61 -15.20 -2.42 -13.32
C GLN A 61 -15.51 -1.53 -14.53
N LYS A 62 -14.53 -1.33 -15.43
CA LYS A 62 -14.72 -0.59 -16.68
C LYS A 62 -15.37 -1.49 -17.74
N GLU A 63 -15.85 -0.87 -18.82
CA GLU A 63 -16.23 -1.61 -20.03
C GLU A 63 -15.04 -2.44 -20.51
N LYS A 64 -15.30 -3.69 -20.94
CA LYS A 64 -14.27 -4.70 -21.15
C LYS A 64 -13.17 -4.26 -22.12
N ASN A 65 -13.53 -3.66 -23.26
CA ASN A 65 -12.51 -3.21 -24.22
C ASN A 65 -11.64 -2.10 -23.61
N LYS A 66 -12.28 -1.14 -22.92
CA LYS A 66 -11.55 -0.09 -22.21
C LYS A 66 -10.66 -0.64 -21.08
N ALA A 67 -11.09 -1.70 -20.39
CA ALA A 67 -10.31 -2.37 -19.37
C ALA A 67 -9.05 -3.04 -19.97
N ILE A 68 -9.20 -3.73 -21.10
CA ILE A 68 -8.11 -4.35 -21.86
C ILE A 68 -7.10 -3.30 -22.33
N GLU A 69 -7.57 -2.19 -22.92
CA GLU A 69 -6.70 -1.12 -23.40
C GLU A 69 -5.90 -0.48 -22.27
N LEU A 70 -6.54 -0.22 -21.13
CA LEU A 70 -5.89 0.35 -19.96
C LEU A 70 -4.84 -0.60 -19.39
N ASP A 71 -5.18 -1.87 -19.20
CA ASP A 71 -4.28 -2.90 -18.65
C ASP A 71 -3.03 -3.07 -19.53
N MET A 72 -3.20 -3.07 -20.87
CA MET A 72 -2.09 -3.07 -21.82
C MET A 72 -1.17 -1.86 -21.70
N GLU A 73 -1.74 -0.66 -21.56
CA GLU A 73 -0.97 0.56 -21.39
C GLU A 73 -0.19 0.58 -20.07
N PHE A 74 -0.77 0.05 -18.99
CA PHE A 74 -0.07 -0.15 -17.71
C PHE A 74 1.05 -1.15 -17.82
N TYR A 75 0.80 -2.28 -18.47
CA TYR A 75 1.80 -3.31 -18.68
C TYR A 75 3.06 -2.73 -19.35
N LYS A 76 2.88 -1.91 -20.40
CA LYS A 76 4.00 -1.26 -21.12
C LYS A 76 4.89 -0.38 -20.23
N ILE A 77 4.32 0.30 -19.23
CA ILE A 77 5.11 1.14 -18.31
C ILE A 77 5.55 0.41 -17.04
N SER A 78 5.01 -0.79 -16.79
CA SER A 78 5.35 -1.57 -15.59
C SER A 78 6.77 -2.12 -15.57
N GLY A 79 7.39 -2.25 -16.76
CA GLY A 79 8.65 -2.97 -16.92
C GLY A 79 8.54 -4.47 -16.60
N GLY A 80 7.32 -5.03 -16.61
CA GLY A 80 7.04 -6.43 -16.27
C GLY A 80 6.98 -6.72 -14.76
N PHE A 81 6.75 -5.69 -13.94
CA PHE A 81 6.69 -5.80 -12.47
C PHE A 81 5.30 -5.47 -11.92
N SER A 82 4.89 -6.20 -10.88
CA SER A 82 3.73 -5.83 -10.05
C SER A 82 4.06 -5.94 -8.57
N PHE A 83 3.34 -5.19 -7.74
CA PHE A 83 3.41 -5.33 -6.30
C PHE A 83 2.81 -6.67 -5.86
N LYS A 84 3.46 -7.27 -4.88
CA LYS A 84 2.88 -8.36 -4.10
C LYS A 84 1.82 -7.79 -3.16
N SER A 85 0.84 -8.62 -2.81
CA SER A 85 -0.18 -8.21 -1.86
C SER A 85 0.45 -7.76 -0.54
N GLU A 86 -0.16 -6.76 0.10
CA GLU A 86 0.37 -6.20 1.33
C GLU A 86 0.56 -7.25 2.44
N MET A 87 -0.35 -8.21 2.53
CA MET A 87 -0.25 -9.32 3.49
C MET A 87 1.03 -10.14 3.30
N PHE A 88 1.36 -10.43 2.03
CA PHE A 88 2.59 -11.13 1.71
C PHE A 88 3.82 -10.28 2.05
N VAL A 89 3.83 -9.01 1.63
CA VAL A 89 4.95 -8.09 1.88
C VAL A 89 5.18 -7.92 3.38
N THR A 90 4.11 -7.68 4.14
CA THR A 90 4.16 -7.49 5.59
C THR A 90 4.74 -8.69 6.31
N SER A 91 4.21 -9.89 6.06
CA SER A 91 4.72 -11.11 6.71
C SER A 91 6.18 -11.39 6.31
N GLN A 92 6.56 -11.13 5.05
CA GLN A 92 7.93 -11.26 4.58
C GLN A 92 8.87 -10.24 5.25
N LEU A 93 8.44 -8.99 5.45
CA LEU A 93 9.24 -7.97 6.12
C LEU A 93 9.46 -8.30 7.60
N ILE A 94 8.42 -8.75 8.30
CA ILE A 94 8.52 -9.20 9.70
C ILE A 94 9.53 -10.34 9.81
N ILE A 95 9.38 -11.40 9.02
CA ILE A 95 10.28 -12.54 9.16
C ILE A 95 11.71 -12.20 8.72
N SER A 96 11.87 -11.30 7.74
CA SER A 96 13.19 -10.84 7.30
C SER A 96 13.88 -10.02 8.38
N LEU A 97 13.15 -9.18 9.11
CA LEU A 97 13.67 -8.42 10.25
C LEU A 97 14.20 -9.37 11.34
N ILE A 98 13.40 -10.36 11.73
CA ILE A 98 13.76 -11.29 12.82
C ILE A 98 14.90 -12.23 12.43
N ARG A 99 14.91 -12.72 11.19
CA ARG A 99 15.97 -13.61 10.66
C ARG A 99 17.19 -12.85 10.15
N LYS A 100 17.15 -11.51 10.12
CA LYS A 100 18.17 -10.63 9.53
C LYS A 100 18.45 -10.95 8.05
N ASN A 101 17.40 -11.29 7.30
CA ASN A 101 17.49 -11.48 5.86
C ASN A 101 17.60 -10.12 5.14
N ASN A 102 18.29 -10.12 3.99
CA ASN A 102 18.29 -8.96 3.12
C ASN A 102 16.90 -8.75 2.53
N ILE A 103 16.39 -7.54 2.70
CA ILE A 103 15.21 -7.07 1.96
C ILE A 103 15.69 -6.68 0.56
N THR A 104 14.91 -6.95 -0.48
CA THR A 104 15.26 -6.61 -1.88
C THR A 104 14.01 -6.20 -2.64
N LEU A 105 14.15 -5.80 -3.90
CA LEU A 105 12.98 -5.59 -4.78
C LEU A 105 12.07 -6.82 -4.85
N LYS A 106 12.63 -8.03 -4.82
CA LYS A 106 11.85 -9.27 -4.82
C LYS A 106 11.04 -9.48 -3.54
N THR A 107 11.31 -8.74 -2.47
CA THR A 107 10.46 -8.73 -1.27
C THR A 107 9.11 -8.10 -1.59
N TYR A 108 9.10 -7.05 -2.43
CA TYR A 108 7.93 -6.23 -2.71
C TYR A 108 7.27 -6.53 -4.06
N LEU A 109 8.05 -6.99 -5.04
CA LEU A 109 7.63 -7.09 -6.44
C LEU A 109 7.63 -8.55 -6.94
N HIS A 110 6.61 -8.89 -7.71
CA HIS A 110 6.67 -9.98 -8.69
C HIS A 110 7.40 -9.49 -9.94
N ASP A 111 8.21 -10.36 -10.55
CA ASP A 111 8.77 -10.18 -11.89
C ASP A 111 8.02 -11.09 -12.88
N LYS A 112 8.05 -10.72 -14.16
CA LYS A 112 7.45 -11.47 -15.27
C LYS A 112 5.94 -11.67 -15.11
N ILE A 113 5.25 -10.57 -14.84
CA ILE A 113 3.79 -10.57 -14.75
C ILE A 113 3.17 -10.91 -16.11
N ILE A 114 1.98 -11.51 -16.07
CA ILE A 114 1.21 -11.85 -17.26
C ILE A 114 0.82 -10.56 -17.99
N GLU A 115 1.02 -10.53 -19.30
CA GLU A 115 0.55 -9.45 -20.14
C GLU A 115 -0.97 -9.57 -20.33
N ASN A 116 -1.67 -8.47 -20.10
CA ASN A 116 -3.10 -8.33 -20.37
C ASN A 116 -4.02 -9.40 -19.75
N PRO A 117 -3.96 -9.64 -18.42
CA PRO A 117 -4.89 -10.57 -17.76
C PRO A 117 -6.37 -10.25 -18.02
N MET A 118 -6.72 -9.00 -18.36
CA MET A 118 -8.10 -8.59 -18.68
C MET A 118 -8.63 -9.13 -20.01
N SER A 119 -7.76 -9.58 -20.91
CA SER A 119 -8.18 -10.18 -22.19
C SER A 119 -8.87 -11.53 -22.01
N ASP A 120 -8.53 -12.25 -20.94
CA ASP A 120 -9.14 -13.52 -20.57
C ASP A 120 -10.48 -13.28 -19.87
N GLU A 121 -11.53 -13.88 -20.41
CA GLU A 121 -12.92 -13.71 -19.94
C GLU A 121 -13.13 -14.22 -18.51
N ASP A 122 -12.46 -15.32 -18.14
CA ASP A 122 -12.61 -15.91 -16.81
C ASP A 122 -11.89 -15.03 -15.77
N ASN A 123 -10.70 -14.55 -16.09
CA ASN A 123 -9.99 -13.57 -15.25
C ASN A 123 -10.81 -12.31 -15.05
N PHE A 124 -11.37 -11.73 -16.12
CA PHE A 124 -12.20 -10.52 -16.04
C PHE A 124 -13.41 -10.71 -15.11
N LYS A 125 -14.10 -11.86 -15.20
CA LYS A 125 -15.22 -12.21 -14.32
C LYS A 125 -14.77 -12.41 -12.87
N ILE A 126 -13.65 -13.10 -12.64
CA ILE A 126 -13.10 -13.33 -11.29
C ILE A 126 -12.76 -12.01 -10.62
N PHE A 127 -12.08 -11.09 -11.32
CA PHE A 127 -11.75 -9.77 -10.76
C PHE A 127 -12.99 -8.94 -10.47
N SER A 128 -13.97 -8.96 -11.38
CA SER A 128 -15.21 -8.22 -11.21
C SER A 128 -16.03 -8.71 -10.03
N TYR A 129 -16.15 -10.02 -9.86
CA TYR A 129 -16.79 -10.62 -8.70
C TYR A 129 -16.01 -10.34 -7.40
N SER A 130 -14.69 -10.42 -7.44
CA SER A 130 -13.83 -10.12 -6.29
C SER A 130 -13.99 -8.69 -5.81
N LYS A 131 -14.13 -7.71 -6.73
CA LYS A 131 -14.41 -6.31 -6.39
C LYS A 131 -15.76 -6.16 -5.68
N GLN A 132 -16.81 -6.78 -6.20
CA GLN A 132 -18.14 -6.75 -5.57
C GLN A 132 -18.11 -7.32 -4.15
N LEU A 133 -17.40 -8.44 -3.95
CA LEU A 133 -17.24 -9.04 -2.63
C LEU A 133 -16.43 -8.14 -1.69
N LEU A 134 -15.35 -7.54 -2.19
CA LEU A 134 -14.52 -6.59 -1.44
C LEU A 134 -15.30 -5.35 -1.01
N ASP A 135 -16.05 -4.75 -1.93
CA ASP A 135 -16.87 -3.56 -1.66
C ASP A 135 -17.96 -3.87 -0.62
N LYS A 136 -18.60 -5.04 -0.70
CA LYS A 136 -19.60 -5.47 0.28
C LYS A 136 -18.98 -5.62 1.67
N LYS A 137 -17.83 -6.30 1.77
CA LYS A 137 -17.12 -6.55 3.02
C LYS A 137 -16.62 -5.25 3.67
N ILE A 138 -15.98 -4.36 2.90
CA ILE A 138 -15.43 -3.12 3.45
C ILE A 138 -16.55 -2.12 3.79
N ASN A 139 -17.65 -2.08 3.04
CA ASN A 139 -18.81 -1.25 3.41
C ASN A 139 -19.39 -1.67 4.76
N GLU A 140 -19.48 -2.97 5.03
CA GLU A 140 -19.97 -3.47 6.33
C GLU A 140 -18.96 -3.17 7.46
N CYS A 141 -17.64 -3.29 7.23
CA CYS A 141 -16.58 -2.86 8.17
C CYS A 141 -16.68 -1.37 8.52
N THR A 142 -16.80 -0.53 7.49
CA THR A 142 -16.74 0.93 7.63
C THR A 142 -18.01 1.50 8.27
N GLN A 143 -19.18 0.89 8.10
CA GLN A 143 -20.42 1.33 8.75
C GLN A 143 -20.37 1.26 10.28
N ILE A 144 -19.81 0.19 10.85
CA ILE A 144 -19.67 0.03 12.31
C ILE A 144 -18.68 1.05 12.86
N VAL A 145 -17.52 1.20 12.21
CA VAL A 145 -16.47 2.16 12.60
C VAL A 145 -16.97 3.61 12.50
N ASN A 146 -17.69 3.95 11.43
CA ASN A 146 -18.25 5.28 11.23
C ASN A 146 -19.41 5.56 12.21
N GLY A 147 -20.19 4.54 12.60
CA GLY A 147 -21.23 4.63 13.63
C GLY A 147 -20.67 5.03 15.00
N ILE A 148 -19.54 4.46 15.40
CA ILE A 148 -18.83 4.80 16.65
C ILE A 148 -18.22 6.22 16.56
N ARG A 149 -17.66 6.60 15.40
CA ARG A 149 -17.05 7.94 15.19
C ARG A 149 -18.07 9.08 15.11
N ASN A 150 -19.30 8.82 14.66
CA ASN A 150 -20.37 9.82 14.67
C ASN A 150 -20.65 10.33 16.09
N VAL A 151 -20.41 9.50 17.12
CA VAL A 151 -20.61 9.84 18.53
C VAL A 151 -19.49 10.75 19.09
N SER A 152 -18.30 10.76 18.47
CA SER A 152 -17.10 11.46 18.98
C SER A 152 -16.75 12.77 18.24
N ARG A 153 -17.61 13.27 17.35
CA ARG A 153 -17.30 14.30 16.33
C ARG A 153 -16.94 15.73 16.79
N HIS A 154 -16.77 16.01 18.08
CA HIS A 154 -16.71 17.39 18.59
C HIS A 154 -15.50 17.69 19.49
N VAL A 155 -14.28 17.44 19.01
CA VAL A 155 -13.08 17.99 19.65
C VAL A 155 -12.12 18.51 18.57
N TYR A 156 -11.97 19.83 18.49
CA TYR A 156 -10.89 20.46 17.73
C TYR A 156 -9.59 20.19 18.50
N ALA A 157 -8.82 19.19 18.08
CA ALA A 157 -7.53 18.88 18.67
C ALA A 157 -6.46 19.81 18.09
N ASP A 158 -5.68 20.45 18.97
CA ASP A 158 -4.47 21.15 18.52
C ASP A 158 -3.42 20.18 17.93
N LYS A 159 -2.37 20.69 17.28
CA LYS A 159 -1.35 19.87 16.63
C LYS A 159 -0.67 18.87 17.58
N LEU A 160 -0.46 19.27 18.84
CA LEU A 160 0.19 18.41 19.85
C LEU A 160 -0.75 17.29 20.30
N MET A 161 -2.02 17.61 20.55
CA MET A 161 -3.07 16.66 20.88
C MET A 161 -3.29 15.66 19.73
N LYS A 162 -3.33 16.14 18.48
CA LYS A 162 -3.41 15.29 17.28
C LYS A 162 -2.26 14.28 17.23
N SER A 163 -1.01 14.75 17.43
CA SER A 163 0.16 13.86 17.44
C SER A 163 0.11 12.80 18.55
N ARG A 164 -0.39 13.16 19.74
CA ARG A 164 -0.58 12.23 20.86
C ARG A 164 -1.65 11.19 20.56
N LEU A 165 -2.78 11.61 20.00
CA LEU A 165 -3.86 10.71 19.61
C LEU A 165 -3.42 9.73 18.52
N ILE A 166 -2.65 10.20 17.54
CA ILE A 166 -2.05 9.33 16.52
C ILE A 166 -1.19 8.26 17.17
N LYS A 167 -0.30 8.66 18.09
CA LYS A 167 0.57 7.71 18.80
C LYS A 167 -0.22 6.68 19.62
N ILE A 168 -1.24 7.12 20.36
CA ILE A 168 -2.11 6.23 21.13
C ILE A 168 -2.77 5.19 20.21
N GLN A 169 -3.28 5.61 19.05
CA GLN A 169 -3.90 4.68 18.10
C GLN A 169 -2.91 3.66 17.52
N GLN A 170 -1.67 4.09 17.23
CA GLN A 170 -0.61 3.18 16.82
C GLN A 170 -0.26 2.18 17.94
N ASP A 171 -0.19 2.65 19.19
CA ASP A 171 0.11 1.83 20.36
C ASP A 171 -0.99 0.78 20.60
N ILE A 172 -2.27 1.13 20.42
CA ILE A 172 -3.40 0.18 20.48
C ILE A 172 -3.25 -0.95 19.46
N LEU A 173 -2.95 -0.62 18.20
CA LEU A 173 -2.76 -1.63 17.14
C LEU A 173 -1.56 -2.55 17.43
N SER A 174 -0.45 -1.97 17.89
CA SER A 174 0.75 -2.74 18.25
C SER A 174 0.51 -3.66 19.45
N SER A 175 -0.21 -3.18 20.46
CA SER A 175 -0.60 -3.94 21.65
C SER A 175 -1.52 -5.10 21.29
N SER A 176 -2.46 -4.89 20.35
CA SER A 176 -3.32 -5.95 19.82
C SER A 176 -2.49 -7.07 19.19
N MET A 177 -1.52 -6.73 18.34
CA MET A 177 -0.63 -7.74 17.74
C MET A 177 0.21 -8.49 18.78
N ILE A 178 0.72 -7.79 19.80
CA ILE A 178 1.44 -8.42 20.91
C ILE A 178 0.54 -9.40 21.67
N SER A 179 -0.70 -9.01 22.00
CA SER A 179 -1.66 -9.89 22.68
C SER A 179 -1.87 -11.17 21.89
N ARG A 180 -2.11 -11.05 20.59
CA ARG A 180 -2.37 -12.19 19.71
C ARG A 180 -1.17 -13.12 19.56
N LEU A 181 0.05 -12.58 19.52
CA LEU A 181 1.26 -13.40 19.55
C LEU A 181 1.48 -14.09 20.91
N LYS A 182 1.10 -13.45 22.02
CA LYS A 182 1.15 -14.06 23.38
C LYS A 182 0.15 -15.21 23.50
N GLU A 183 -1.06 -15.02 22.99
CA GLU A 183 -2.10 -16.07 22.93
C GLU A 183 -1.63 -17.26 22.08
N LEU A 184 -1.05 -17.02 20.90
CA LEU A 184 -0.44 -18.07 20.07
C LEU A 184 0.63 -18.87 20.86
N LEU A 185 1.49 -18.18 21.61
CA LEU A 185 2.55 -18.83 22.39
C LEU A 185 2.01 -19.65 23.57
N GLN A 186 0.87 -19.24 24.13
CA GLN A 186 0.22 -19.93 25.24
C GLN A 186 -0.55 -21.16 24.76
N ASP A 187 -1.34 -21.01 23.71
CA ASP A 187 -2.30 -22.03 23.25
C ASP A 187 -1.66 -23.00 22.24
N GLY A 188 -0.60 -22.59 21.55
CA GLY A 188 0.09 -23.38 20.52
C GLY A 188 -0.52 -23.27 19.12
N HIS A 189 -1.67 -22.62 18.99
CA HIS A 189 -2.35 -22.33 17.72
C HIS A 189 -3.01 -20.96 17.75
N ILE A 190 -3.35 -20.43 16.57
CA ILE A 190 -4.13 -19.20 16.44
C ILE A 190 -5.55 -19.51 16.00
N TYR A 191 -6.53 -18.94 16.68
CA TYR A 191 -7.90 -18.88 16.20
C TYR A 191 -8.08 -17.64 15.34
N ILE A 192 -8.37 -17.81 14.06
CA ILE A 192 -8.68 -16.68 13.18
C ILE A 192 -10.05 -16.13 13.59
N ARG A 193 -10.07 -14.92 14.16
CA ARG A 193 -11.33 -14.27 14.52
C ARG A 193 -12.00 -13.78 13.25
N GLY A 194 -13.24 -14.20 13.03
CA GLY A 194 -14.11 -13.56 12.07
C GLY A 194 -14.61 -12.25 12.63
N VAL A 195 -14.43 -11.15 11.92
CA VAL A 195 -15.30 -9.99 12.07
C VAL A 195 -16.60 -10.38 11.37
N HIS A 196 -17.63 -10.63 12.17
CA HIS A 196 -18.93 -11.08 11.68
C HIS A 196 -19.63 -9.97 10.91
N PHE A 197 -19.98 -10.24 9.66
CA PHE A 197 -20.82 -9.35 8.88
C PHE A 197 -21.97 -10.09 8.20
N THR A 198 -22.99 -9.32 7.78
CA THR A 198 -24.11 -9.82 6.98
C THR A 198 -23.68 -10.42 5.64
N SER A 199 -22.51 -10.04 5.11
CA SER A 199 -21.92 -10.64 3.90
C SER A 199 -21.05 -11.87 4.14
N GLY A 200 -20.82 -12.25 5.39
CA GLY A 200 -19.91 -13.31 5.81
C GLY A 200 -18.72 -12.79 6.61
N ASP A 201 -18.02 -13.71 7.27
CA ASP A 201 -16.93 -13.36 8.18
C ASP A 201 -15.68 -12.91 7.40
N VAL A 202 -15.09 -11.79 7.83
CA VAL A 202 -13.78 -11.35 7.34
C VAL A 202 -12.76 -11.62 8.44
N PRO A 203 -11.68 -12.35 8.17
CA PRO A 203 -10.62 -12.55 9.15
C PRO A 203 -10.06 -11.22 9.67
N ASP A 204 -9.79 -11.16 10.97
CA ASP A 204 -9.01 -10.07 11.56
C ASP A 204 -7.61 -9.99 10.90
N TRP A 205 -7.22 -8.80 10.46
CA TRP A 205 -6.00 -8.59 9.67
C TRP A 205 -4.72 -9.00 10.42
N ILE A 206 -4.66 -8.79 11.74
CA ILE A 206 -3.54 -9.24 12.57
C ILE A 206 -3.49 -10.77 12.60
N ASP A 207 -4.64 -11.42 12.74
CA ASP A 207 -4.74 -12.88 12.73
C ASP A 207 -4.29 -13.46 11.39
N GLU A 208 -4.64 -12.83 10.26
CA GLU A 208 -4.15 -13.24 8.95
C GLU A 208 -2.62 -13.09 8.80
N ILE A 209 -2.03 -12.01 9.34
CA ILE A 209 -0.57 -11.84 9.34
C ILE A 209 0.09 -12.97 10.10
N ILE A 210 -0.40 -13.26 11.31
CA ILE A 210 0.13 -14.34 12.15
C ILE A 210 -0.06 -15.70 11.47
N TYR A 211 -1.21 -15.93 10.84
CA TYR A 211 -1.46 -17.12 10.06
C TYR A 211 -0.45 -17.29 8.91
N GLN A 212 -0.13 -16.23 8.17
CA GLN A 212 0.92 -16.28 7.14
C GLN A 212 2.31 -16.54 7.73
N LEU A 213 2.64 -15.91 8.87
CA LEU A 213 3.91 -16.15 9.55
C LEU A 213 4.08 -17.62 9.94
N ILE A 214 3.04 -18.26 10.48
CA ILE A 214 3.06 -19.68 10.85
C ILE A 214 3.12 -20.57 9.60
N ASN A 215 2.14 -20.46 8.71
CA ASN A 215 1.93 -21.47 7.68
C ASN A 215 2.88 -21.31 6.49
N ARG A 216 3.18 -20.07 6.11
CA ARG A 216 4.03 -19.78 4.94
C ARG A 216 5.50 -19.69 5.33
N HIS A 217 5.80 -18.94 6.39
CA HIS A 217 7.18 -18.66 6.80
C HIS A 217 7.73 -19.63 7.85
N ARG A 218 6.88 -20.56 8.32
CA ARG A 218 7.22 -21.55 9.35
C ARG A 218 7.81 -20.88 10.59
N MET A 219 7.15 -19.81 11.05
CA MET A 219 7.56 -19.06 12.22
C MET A 219 7.60 -19.98 13.45
N THR A 220 8.72 -19.94 14.15
CA THR A 220 8.93 -20.71 15.38
C THR A 220 8.46 -19.93 16.62
N PRO A 221 8.21 -20.60 17.77
CA PRO A 221 7.89 -19.92 19.02
C PRO A 221 8.99 -18.94 19.48
N LYS A 222 10.26 -19.24 19.19
CA LYS A 222 11.37 -18.33 19.48
C LYS A 222 11.27 -17.05 18.65
N GLU A 223 10.93 -17.17 17.37
CA GLU A 223 10.74 -16.03 16.48
C GLU A 223 9.53 -15.19 16.90
N ALA A 224 8.42 -15.81 17.31
CA ALA A 224 7.27 -15.08 17.85
C ALA A 224 7.65 -14.24 19.08
N LYS A 225 8.47 -14.77 20.00
CA LYS A 225 9.01 -13.99 21.14
C LYS A 225 9.89 -12.81 20.70
N LEU A 226 10.70 -13.00 19.66
CA LEU A 226 11.51 -11.92 19.09
C LEU A 226 10.64 -10.84 18.44
N ILE A 227 9.54 -11.22 17.76
CA ILE A 227 8.57 -10.27 17.21
C ILE A 227 7.90 -9.47 18.33
N ILE A 228 7.44 -10.14 19.39
CA ILE A 228 6.86 -9.44 20.56
C ILE A 228 7.86 -8.42 21.11
N ASN A 229 9.10 -8.85 21.35
CA ASN A 229 10.13 -7.96 21.88
C ASN A 229 10.41 -6.76 20.96
N GLU A 230 10.46 -6.98 19.65
CA GLU A 230 10.62 -5.91 18.66
C GLU A 230 9.47 -4.91 18.71
N ILE A 231 8.23 -5.38 18.77
CA ILE A 231 7.05 -4.52 18.80
C ILE A 231 6.95 -3.79 20.15
N GLU A 232 7.30 -4.43 21.27
CA GLU A 232 7.29 -3.79 22.60
C GLU A 232 8.29 -2.63 22.69
N HIS A 233 9.45 -2.74 22.04
CA HIS A 233 10.50 -1.71 22.09
C HIS A 233 10.35 -0.63 21.01
N ASN A 234 9.97 -1.02 19.79
CA ASN A 234 10.01 -0.14 18.63
C ASN A 234 8.62 0.16 18.06
N GLY A 235 7.55 -0.43 18.60
CA GLY A 235 6.25 -0.47 17.96
C GLY A 235 6.37 -1.06 16.55
N PHE A 236 5.71 -0.45 15.58
CA PHE A 236 5.84 -0.86 14.17
C PHE A 236 6.94 -0.13 13.41
N ASN A 237 7.77 0.70 14.05
CA ASN A 237 8.69 1.60 13.34
C ASN A 237 9.66 0.92 12.37
N ASN A 238 10.06 -0.31 12.66
CA ASN A 238 11.00 -1.09 11.84
C ASN A 238 10.31 -2.04 10.85
N ILE A 239 8.97 -2.04 10.79
CA ILE A 239 8.18 -2.85 9.86
C ILE A 239 7.40 -1.87 8.95
N PRO A 240 7.93 -1.51 7.77
CA PRO A 240 7.42 -0.39 6.96
C PRO A 240 5.91 -0.42 6.68
N THR A 241 5.39 -1.56 6.24
CA THR A 241 3.97 -1.70 5.90
C THR A 241 3.08 -1.45 7.12
N LEU A 242 3.42 -2.02 8.28
CA LEU A 242 2.69 -1.82 9.53
C LEU A 242 2.80 -0.38 10.03
N ASN A 243 3.99 0.23 9.93
CA ASN A 243 4.21 1.62 10.31
C ASN A 243 3.34 2.56 9.47
N ILE A 244 3.38 2.43 8.16
CA ILE A 244 2.62 3.28 7.25
C ILE A 244 1.12 3.10 7.50
N ARG A 245 0.66 1.85 7.54
CA ARG A 245 -0.74 1.52 7.81
C ARG A 245 -1.24 2.14 9.10
N SER A 246 -0.57 1.85 10.21
CA SER A 246 -0.99 2.33 11.52
C SER A 246 -0.98 3.86 11.59
N SER A 247 -0.01 4.52 10.94
CA SER A 247 0.07 5.97 10.85
C SER A 247 -1.08 6.58 10.05
N LEU A 248 -1.37 6.03 8.87
CA LEU A 248 -2.45 6.53 8.00
C LEU A 248 -3.83 6.26 8.61
N SER A 249 -4.08 5.06 9.12
CA SER A 249 -5.33 4.76 9.81
C SER A 249 -5.53 5.68 11.03
N ALA A 250 -4.47 5.94 11.80
CA ALA A 250 -4.53 6.82 12.95
C ALA A 250 -4.84 8.28 12.56
N ILE A 251 -4.19 8.83 11.52
CA ILE A 251 -4.45 10.23 11.12
C ILE A 251 -5.85 10.41 10.52
N ILE A 252 -6.36 9.42 9.78
CA ILE A 252 -7.73 9.43 9.25
C ILE A 252 -8.74 9.40 10.41
N ALA A 253 -8.51 8.54 11.40
CA ALA A 253 -9.34 8.43 12.59
C ALA A 253 -9.38 9.75 13.39
N VAL A 254 -8.22 10.36 13.63
CA VAL A 254 -8.13 11.63 14.40
C VAL A 254 -8.73 12.80 13.63
N ASN A 255 -8.64 12.81 12.30
CA ASN A 255 -9.29 13.82 11.48
C ASN A 255 -10.82 13.63 11.37
N ASN A 256 -11.41 12.67 12.10
CA ASN A 256 -12.84 12.35 12.12
C ASN A 256 -13.43 12.12 10.72
N LYS A 257 -12.62 11.66 9.77
CA LYS A 257 -13.09 11.33 8.43
C LYS A 257 -13.83 10.00 8.48
N ASN A 258 -14.96 9.94 7.78
CA ASN A 258 -15.60 8.65 7.52
C ASN A 258 -14.65 7.84 6.64
N GLU A 259 -14.27 6.65 7.09
CA GLU A 259 -13.50 5.75 6.24
C GLU A 259 -14.41 5.20 5.16
N THR A 260 -13.93 5.26 3.92
CA THR A 260 -14.55 4.65 2.74
C THR A 260 -13.76 3.42 2.33
N VAL A 261 -14.37 2.60 1.46
CA VAL A 261 -13.70 1.44 0.86
C VAL A 261 -12.41 1.85 0.14
N ASN A 262 -12.46 2.98 -0.56
CA ASN A 262 -11.33 3.49 -1.31
C ASN A 262 -10.17 3.91 -0.40
N ASP A 263 -10.46 4.46 0.79
CA ASP A 263 -9.40 4.80 1.75
C ASP A 263 -8.61 3.56 2.20
N GLN A 264 -9.26 2.41 2.36
CA GLN A 264 -8.56 1.18 2.74
C GLN A 264 -7.67 0.67 1.60
N ILE A 265 -8.15 0.73 0.36
CA ILE A 265 -7.35 0.39 -0.84
C ILE A 265 -6.13 1.32 -0.95
N ASP A 266 -6.33 2.63 -0.75
CA ASP A 266 -5.23 3.61 -0.79
C ASP A 266 -4.20 3.33 0.30
N ILE A 267 -4.62 2.98 1.52
CA ILE A 267 -3.70 2.62 2.61
C ILE A 267 -2.91 1.36 2.24
N MET A 268 -3.54 0.33 1.65
CA MET A 268 -2.84 -0.88 1.18
C MET A 268 -1.76 -0.54 0.16
N ARG A 269 -2.10 0.31 -0.81
CA ARG A 269 -1.22 0.79 -1.87
C ARG A 269 -0.04 1.59 -1.33
N ILE A 270 -0.31 2.55 -0.45
CA ILE A 270 0.75 3.39 0.14
C ILE A 270 1.66 2.52 1.04
N ALA A 271 1.10 1.60 1.82
CA ALA A 271 1.89 0.72 2.69
C ALA A 271 2.88 -0.17 1.92
N THR A 272 2.52 -0.62 0.71
CA THR A 272 3.37 -1.47 -0.13
C THR A 272 4.29 -0.67 -1.06
N GLY A 273 3.77 0.39 -1.67
CA GLY A 273 4.48 1.17 -2.69
C GLY A 273 5.47 2.19 -2.12
N LEU A 274 5.08 2.91 -1.06
CA LEU A 274 5.89 4.01 -0.52
C LEU A 274 7.30 3.57 -0.09
N PRO A 275 7.50 2.45 0.64
CA PRO A 275 8.83 2.08 1.14
C PRO A 275 9.90 1.82 0.08
N ILE A 276 9.51 1.55 -1.17
CA ILE A 276 10.44 1.21 -2.25
C ILE A 276 10.48 2.23 -3.39
N SER A 277 9.61 3.23 -3.35
CA SER A 277 9.47 4.18 -4.45
C SER A 277 10.45 5.32 -4.30
N ASN A 278 11.03 5.76 -5.42
CA ASN A 278 11.75 7.04 -5.48
C ASN A 278 10.74 8.18 -5.64
N ILE A 279 9.70 7.94 -6.42
CA ILE A 279 8.63 8.88 -6.72
C ILE A 279 7.29 8.18 -6.45
N PHE A 280 6.39 8.84 -5.72
CA PHE A 280 5.05 8.34 -5.42
C PHE A 280 4.00 9.37 -5.82
N LEU A 281 3.13 9.02 -6.78
CA LEU A 281 2.01 9.86 -7.18
C LEU A 281 0.75 9.41 -6.46
N THR A 282 0.03 10.35 -5.87
CA THR A 282 -1.27 10.11 -5.22
C THR A 282 -2.13 11.38 -5.28
N ASP A 283 -3.35 11.35 -4.75
CA ASP A 283 -4.18 12.54 -4.69
C ASP A 283 -3.67 13.57 -3.65
N LYS A 284 -4.22 14.78 -3.71
CA LYS A 284 -3.78 15.90 -2.87
C LYS A 284 -3.93 15.62 -1.37
N GLN A 285 -5.00 14.94 -0.97
CA GLN A 285 -5.27 14.60 0.43
C GLN A 285 -4.26 13.57 0.93
N ARG A 286 -4.06 12.47 0.22
CA ARG A 286 -3.09 11.42 0.59
C ARG A 286 -1.67 11.98 0.65
N LYS A 287 -1.28 12.83 -0.31
CA LYS A 287 -0.01 13.56 -0.27
C LYS A 287 0.16 14.36 1.02
N HIS A 288 -0.86 15.11 1.43
CA HIS A 288 -0.80 15.90 2.66
C HIS A 288 -0.62 15.03 3.91
N GLU A 289 -1.37 13.93 4.01
CA GLU A 289 -1.30 13.01 5.14
C GLU A 289 0.08 12.33 5.24
N ILE A 290 0.65 11.89 4.10
CA ILE A 290 2.00 11.31 4.04
C ILE A 290 3.06 12.29 4.55
N ILE A 291 2.99 13.56 4.09
CA ILE A 291 3.94 14.61 4.49
C ILE A 291 3.74 15.01 5.96
N GLU A 292 2.48 15.14 6.42
CA GLU A 292 2.18 15.48 7.82
C GLU A 292 2.73 14.43 8.80
N LEU A 293 2.70 13.16 8.40
CA LEU A 293 3.25 12.04 9.14
C LEU A 293 4.79 11.89 8.99
N GLY A 294 5.43 12.65 8.09
CA GLY A 294 6.86 12.57 7.81
C GLY A 294 7.29 11.25 7.14
N LEU A 295 6.37 10.54 6.49
CA LEU A 295 6.65 9.25 5.86
C LEU A 295 7.48 9.41 4.59
N ASP A 296 7.30 10.52 3.86
CA ASP A 296 8.13 10.89 2.70
C ASP A 296 9.61 10.96 3.06
N GLN A 297 9.94 11.61 4.17
CA GLN A 297 11.32 11.73 4.66
C GLN A 297 11.85 10.42 5.20
N LYS A 298 11.01 9.66 5.93
CA LYS A 298 11.39 8.36 6.51
C LYS A 298 11.77 7.34 5.43
N TYR A 299 11.06 7.35 4.30
CA TYR A 299 11.28 6.41 3.20
C TYR A 299 12.06 6.99 2.02
N ASP A 300 12.49 8.25 2.10
CA ASP A 300 13.28 8.94 1.07
C ASP A 300 12.56 8.94 -0.29
N THR A 301 11.27 9.28 -0.26
CA THR A 301 10.38 9.23 -1.42
C THR A 301 9.82 10.61 -1.73
N GLN A 302 9.93 11.04 -2.99
CA GLN A 302 9.31 12.29 -3.45
C GLN A 302 7.82 12.07 -3.72
N ILE A 303 6.95 12.92 -3.16
CA ILE A 303 5.49 12.79 -3.27
C ILE A 303 4.88 13.87 -4.17
N PHE A 304 4.16 13.46 -5.20
CA PHE A 304 3.49 14.37 -6.15
C PHE A 304 1.98 14.10 -6.21
N CYS A 305 1.22 15.12 -6.61
CA CYS A 305 -0.20 14.99 -6.92
C CYS A 305 -0.55 15.77 -8.20
N GLY A 306 -1.83 15.80 -8.58
CA GLY A 306 -2.27 16.39 -9.86
C GLY A 306 -2.29 17.90 -9.97
N THR A 307 -1.75 18.63 -9.00
CA THR A 307 -1.68 20.11 -9.10
C THR A 307 -0.73 20.53 -10.21
N LYS A 308 -0.97 21.69 -10.84
CA LYS A 308 -0.09 22.22 -11.89
C LYS A 308 1.38 22.27 -11.45
N TYR A 309 1.63 22.80 -10.26
CA TYR A 309 2.96 22.89 -9.66
C TYR A 309 3.64 21.53 -9.51
N ASP A 310 2.92 20.53 -8.99
CA ASP A 310 3.49 19.18 -8.81
C ASP A 310 3.74 18.49 -10.14
N LYS A 311 2.87 18.68 -11.15
CA LYS A 311 3.09 18.15 -12.49
C LYS A 311 4.34 18.75 -13.14
N GLU A 312 4.52 20.06 -13.05
CA GLU A 312 5.71 20.76 -13.56
C GLU A 312 7.00 20.25 -12.89
N LYS A 313 6.98 20.09 -11.57
CA LYS A 313 8.11 19.52 -10.83
C LYS A 313 8.36 18.06 -11.18
N LEU A 314 7.31 17.26 -11.28
CA LEU A 314 7.44 15.85 -11.66
C LEU A 314 8.09 15.71 -13.04
N ILE A 315 7.68 16.52 -14.01
CA ILE A 315 8.30 16.55 -15.34
C ILE A 315 9.81 16.81 -15.24
N PHE A 316 10.20 17.82 -14.45
CA PHE A 316 11.61 18.15 -14.23
C PHE A 316 12.40 16.97 -13.61
N GLU A 317 11.87 16.33 -12.57
CA GLU A 317 12.52 15.19 -11.92
C GLU A 317 12.64 13.98 -12.85
N LEU A 318 11.60 13.68 -13.63
CA LEU A 318 11.63 12.59 -14.61
C LEU A 318 12.64 12.86 -15.73
N GLU A 319 12.74 14.10 -16.21
CA GLU A 319 13.75 14.51 -17.20
C GLU A 319 15.18 14.38 -16.64
N ASN A 320 15.40 14.70 -15.36
CA ASN A 320 16.70 14.52 -14.71
C ASN A 320 17.10 13.05 -14.62
N ILE A 321 16.17 12.15 -14.30
CA ILE A 321 16.42 10.70 -14.28
C ILE A 321 16.88 10.21 -15.67
N LEU A 322 16.26 10.70 -16.74
CA LEU A 322 16.66 10.34 -18.12
C LEU A 322 18.05 10.86 -18.50
N GLN A 323 18.48 11.99 -17.93
CA GLN A 323 19.77 12.61 -18.23
C GLN A 323 20.92 12.03 -17.41
N ALA A 324 20.68 11.69 -16.13
CA ALA A 324 21.69 11.21 -15.20
C ALA A 324 22.30 9.83 -15.58
N ASN A 325 21.63 9.10 -16.47
CA ASN A 325 21.98 7.74 -16.87
C ASN A 325 22.39 7.64 -18.35
N LYS A 326 22.76 8.76 -18.99
CA LYS A 326 23.42 8.81 -20.31
C LYS A 326 24.94 8.78 -20.18
#